data_AF-A0A1B6DHH2-F1
#
_entry.id   AF-A0A1B6DHH2-F1
#
_cell.length_a   1.000
_cell.length_b   1.000
_cell.length_c   1.000
_cell.angle_alpha   90.00
_cell.angle_beta   90.00
_cell.angle_gamma   90.00
#
_symmetry.space_group_name_H-M   'P 1'
#
loop_
_entity.id
_entity.type
_entity.pdbx_description
1 polymer ?
#
loop_
_entity_poly.entity_id
_entity_poly.type
_entity_poly.pdbx_seq_one_letter_code
_entity_poly.pdbx_strand_id
1 'polypeptide(L)'
;MIGVKGIEMNEVSFKNVQLTESNLLGDEKGGFKMAIDVLNSNRFAFGAVSLGFMKKLYKLVINHVINRKQYVIDLKDCKQIQKHCSEIALRIYALESMIYMTTGLHDCYENYDGSMENAIVKAFSMEEGQKCVDTCLDLLGARGVVEDESYEKFYRDFKCLSIFDGALDFTKLYIAATGLHHATSEYEDIKKYRDPFNNPTFILKRLFSHRRQANDDPSLNLELFLQLHPSLVQS
;
A
#
# COMPACT_ATOMS: atom_id res chain seq x y z
N MET A 1 21.09 7.77 -10.76
CA MET A 1 19.73 7.20 -10.64
C MET A 1 19.05 7.26 -12.01
N ILE A 2 18.24 6.27 -12.38
CA ILE A 2 17.56 6.25 -13.70
C ILE A 2 16.44 7.29 -13.79
N GLY A 3 15.72 7.53 -12.70
CA GLY A 3 14.69 8.56 -12.56
C GLY A 3 14.99 9.52 -11.42
N VAL A 4 14.06 10.45 -11.18
CA VAL A 4 14.06 11.43 -10.10
C VAL A 4 15.38 12.23 -10.06
N LYS A 5 15.88 12.60 -11.26
CA LYS A 5 17.17 13.29 -11.45
C LYS A 5 17.27 14.66 -10.75
N GLY A 6 16.14 15.23 -10.32
CA GLY A 6 16.10 16.47 -9.55
C GLY A 6 16.41 16.31 -8.06
N ILE A 7 16.54 15.07 -7.56
CA ILE A 7 16.99 14.80 -6.19
C ILE A 7 18.50 14.53 -6.22
N GLU A 8 19.25 15.32 -5.47
CA GLU A 8 20.67 15.08 -5.22
C GLU A 8 20.83 13.92 -4.23
N MET A 9 21.52 12.87 -4.65
CA MET A 9 21.89 11.76 -3.78
C MET A 9 23.40 11.71 -3.67
N ASN A 10 23.89 11.88 -2.44
CA ASN A 10 25.31 11.88 -2.12
C ASN A 10 25.59 10.85 -1.03
N GLU A 11 26.76 10.23 -1.10
CA GLU A 11 27.26 9.40 0.00
C GLU A 11 27.68 10.30 1.15
N VAL A 12 27.20 9.99 2.36
CA VAL A 12 27.57 10.70 3.58
C VAL A 12 28.48 9.80 4.41
N SER A 13 29.71 10.25 4.66
CA SER A 13 30.67 9.53 5.49
C SER A 13 30.92 10.28 6.79
N PHE A 14 30.91 9.55 7.91
CA PHE A 14 31.19 10.09 9.24
C PHE A 14 32.57 9.61 9.67
N LYS A 15 33.55 10.52 9.79
CA LYS A 15 34.92 10.20 10.24
C LYS A 15 35.29 11.07 11.43
N ASN A 16 35.47 10.44 12.61
CA ASN A 16 35.83 11.11 13.87
C ASN A 16 34.94 12.31 14.19
N VAL A 17 33.63 12.22 13.88
CA VAL A 17 32.66 13.27 14.18
C VAL A 17 32.43 13.30 15.69
N GLN A 18 32.70 14.44 16.32
CA GLN A 18 32.44 14.62 17.74
C GLN A 18 30.96 14.92 17.95
N LEU A 19 30.33 14.17 18.86
CA LEU A 19 28.94 14.34 19.25
C LEU A 19 28.89 14.60 20.76
N THR A 20 27.93 15.39 21.19
CA THR A 20 27.64 15.70 22.59
C THR A 20 26.34 15.03 23.02
N GLU A 21 26.09 14.89 24.32
CA GLU A 21 24.82 14.34 24.82
C GLU A 21 23.61 15.14 24.32
N SER A 22 23.74 16.45 24.12
CA SER A 22 22.68 17.28 23.52
C SER A 22 22.35 16.95 22.06
N ASN A 23 23.19 16.17 21.37
CA ASN A 23 22.89 15.67 20.01
C ASN A 23 22.12 14.35 20.01
N LEU A 24 21.96 13.70 21.17
CA LEU A 24 21.18 12.47 21.26
C LEU A 24 19.70 12.77 21.02
N LEU A 25 19.13 12.13 20.00
CA LEU A 25 17.70 12.15 19.74
C LEU A 25 17.07 10.95 20.45
N GLY A 26 16.16 11.24 21.39
CA GLY A 26 15.48 10.22 22.18
C GLY A 26 16.40 9.54 23.19
N ASP A 27 16.13 8.27 23.48
CA ASP A 27 16.87 7.51 24.49
C ASP A 27 18.06 6.74 23.89
N GLU A 28 19.08 6.51 24.72
CA GLU A 28 20.19 5.63 24.36
C GLU A 28 19.63 4.24 23.97
N LYS A 29 20.03 3.72 22.81
CA LYS A 29 19.54 2.46 22.21
C LYS A 29 18.09 2.50 21.69
N GLY A 30 17.40 3.64 21.76
CA GLY A 30 16.05 3.84 21.21
C GLY A 30 15.97 4.06 19.69
N GLY A 31 17.11 4.22 19.01
CA GLY A 31 17.18 4.64 17.61
C GLY A 31 16.45 3.72 16.62
N PHE A 32 16.43 2.40 16.86
CA PHE A 32 15.71 1.48 15.97
C PHE A 32 14.20 1.69 16.00
N LYS A 33 13.62 1.82 17.20
CA LYS A 33 12.17 2.07 17.35
C LYS A 33 11.79 3.39 16.69
N MET A 34 12.56 4.44 16.97
CA MET A 34 12.35 5.75 16.36
C MET A 34 12.42 5.70 14.82
N ALA A 35 13.40 4.98 14.27
CA ALA A 35 13.52 4.82 12.82
C ALA A 35 12.29 4.12 12.21
N ILE A 36 11.75 3.09 12.88
CA ILE A 36 10.53 2.40 12.44
C ILE A 36 9.30 3.30 12.57
N ASP A 37 9.18 4.08 13.63
CA ASP A 37 8.06 5.00 13.83
C ASP A 37 8.04 6.10 12.74
N VAL A 38 9.20 6.68 12.43
CA VAL A 38 9.37 7.63 11.32
C VAL A 38 9.12 6.99 9.96
N LEU A 39 9.56 5.75 9.77
CA LEU A 39 9.28 5.01 8.54
C LEU A 39 7.76 4.81 8.38
N ASN A 40 7.08 4.33 9.42
CA ASN A 40 5.65 4.04 9.39
C ASN A 40 4.79 5.29 9.17
N SER A 41 5.19 6.45 9.71
CA SER A 41 4.50 7.71 9.45
C SER A 41 4.72 8.19 8.01
N ASN A 42 5.85 7.92 7.37
CA ASN A 42 6.09 8.39 6.00
C ASN A 42 5.44 7.54 4.89
N ARG A 43 5.01 6.30 5.18
CA ARG A 43 4.49 5.38 4.17
C ARG A 43 3.25 5.90 3.42
N PHE A 44 2.33 6.59 4.11
CA PHE A 44 1.14 7.15 3.44
C PHE A 44 1.49 8.31 2.51
N ALA A 45 2.55 9.07 2.81
CA ALA A 45 3.01 10.19 1.98
C ALA A 45 3.49 9.70 0.60
N PHE A 46 4.20 8.57 0.54
CA PHE A 46 4.55 7.93 -0.73
C PHE A 46 3.33 7.47 -1.54
N GLY A 47 2.27 7.04 -0.86
CA GLY A 47 0.97 6.77 -1.47
C GLY A 47 0.39 8.01 -2.17
N ALA A 48 0.38 9.16 -1.48
CA ALA A 48 -0.09 10.43 -2.02
C ALA A 48 0.75 10.91 -3.23
N VAL A 49 2.08 10.76 -3.17
CA VAL A 49 2.96 11.05 -4.31
C VAL A 49 2.61 10.16 -5.50
N SER A 50 2.46 8.85 -5.29
CA SER A 50 2.07 7.88 -6.33
C SER A 50 0.74 8.26 -6.98
N LEU A 51 -0.27 8.61 -6.19
CA LEU A 51 -1.57 9.07 -6.69
C LEU A 51 -1.43 10.31 -7.60
N GLY A 52 -0.61 11.27 -7.21
CA GLY A 52 -0.33 12.46 -8.02
C GLY A 52 0.30 12.11 -9.37
N PHE A 53 1.25 11.18 -9.39
CA PHE A 53 1.85 10.64 -10.62
C PHE A 53 0.80 9.98 -11.52
N MET A 54 0.00 9.07 -10.96
CA MET A 54 -1.05 8.33 -11.69
C MET A 54 -2.07 9.29 -12.31
N LYS A 55 -2.62 10.24 -11.52
CA LYS A 55 -3.60 11.21 -12.01
C LYS A 55 -3.04 12.10 -13.11
N LYS A 56 -1.82 12.61 -12.94
CA LYS A 56 -1.18 13.48 -13.93
C LYS A 56 -0.93 12.74 -15.23
N LEU A 57 -0.34 11.55 -15.18
CA LEU A 57 -0.06 10.74 -16.35
C LEU A 57 -1.37 10.32 -17.04
N TYR A 58 -2.34 9.82 -16.29
CA TYR A 58 -3.63 9.40 -16.85
C TYR A 58 -4.35 10.53 -17.57
N LYS A 59 -4.34 11.76 -17.02
CA LYS A 59 -4.91 12.94 -17.69
C LYS A 59 -4.25 13.20 -19.05
N LEU A 60 -2.92 13.08 -19.15
CA LEU A 60 -2.22 13.27 -20.42
C LEU A 60 -2.55 12.15 -21.42
N VAL A 61 -2.60 10.90 -20.96
CA VAL A 61 -2.96 9.74 -21.79
C VAL A 61 -4.39 9.83 -22.30
N ILE A 62 -5.34 10.24 -21.48
CA ILE A 62 -6.73 10.42 -21.91
C ILE A 62 -6.85 11.47 -23.02
N ASN A 63 -6.11 12.57 -22.91
CA ASN A 63 -6.04 13.56 -23.98
C ASN A 63 -5.47 12.94 -25.29
N HIS A 64 -4.50 12.04 -25.19
CA HIS A 64 -4.00 11.31 -26.37
C HIS A 64 -5.09 10.40 -26.95
N VAL A 65 -5.72 9.56 -26.12
CA VAL A 65 -6.75 8.60 -26.52
C VAL A 65 -7.95 9.28 -27.20
N ILE A 66 -8.38 10.44 -26.71
CA ILE A 66 -9.54 11.17 -27.27
C ILE A 66 -9.22 11.75 -28.65
N ASN A 67 -7.99 12.20 -28.87
CA ASN A 67 -7.61 12.93 -30.09
C ASN A 67 -6.96 12.04 -31.17
N ARG A 68 -6.67 10.78 -30.85
CA ARG A 68 -5.93 9.88 -31.74
C ARG A 68 -6.87 8.94 -32.48
N LYS A 69 -6.77 8.97 -33.80
CA LYS A 69 -7.32 7.97 -34.72
C LYS A 69 -6.27 6.94 -35.10
N GLN A 70 -6.66 5.67 -35.11
CA GLN A 70 -5.83 4.61 -35.66
C GLN A 70 -6.69 3.80 -36.64
N TYR A 71 -6.20 3.62 -37.86
CA TYR A 71 -6.99 3.16 -39.00
C TYR A 71 -8.20 4.09 -39.26
N VAL A 72 -9.43 3.59 -39.11
CA VAL A 72 -10.69 4.31 -39.39
C VAL A 72 -11.51 4.53 -38.10
N ILE A 73 -10.96 4.21 -36.93
CA ILE A 73 -11.67 4.27 -35.64
C ILE A 73 -10.90 5.20 -34.69
N ASP A 74 -11.64 6.03 -33.95
CA ASP A 74 -11.08 6.82 -32.85
C ASP A 74 -10.67 5.88 -31.70
N LEU A 75 -9.49 6.07 -31.10
CA LEU A 75 -9.02 5.18 -30.02
C LEU A 75 -10.00 5.12 -28.84
N LYS A 76 -10.70 6.22 -28.54
CA LYS A 76 -11.73 6.29 -27.50
C LYS A 76 -12.90 5.31 -27.71
N ASP A 77 -13.17 4.91 -28.96
CA ASP A 77 -14.28 4.02 -29.32
C ASP A 77 -13.86 2.53 -29.33
N CYS A 78 -12.55 2.25 -29.16
CA CYS A 78 -12.03 0.90 -29.04
C CYS A 78 -12.34 0.32 -27.66
N LYS A 79 -13.13 -0.76 -27.59
CA LYS A 79 -13.51 -1.44 -26.33
C LYS A 79 -12.33 -1.82 -25.45
N GLN A 80 -11.22 -2.27 -26.05
CA GLN A 80 -10.01 -2.63 -25.30
C GLN A 80 -9.37 -1.41 -24.63
N ILE A 81 -9.36 -0.26 -25.31
CA ILE A 81 -8.85 1.00 -24.76
C ILE A 81 -9.75 1.48 -23.62
N GLN A 82 -11.07 1.43 -23.80
CA GLN A 82 -12.04 1.75 -22.75
C GLN A 82 -11.84 0.87 -21.50
N LYS A 83 -11.58 -0.43 -21.69
CA LYS A 83 -11.26 -1.35 -20.59
C LYS A 83 -10.02 -0.89 -19.82
N HIS A 84 -8.90 -0.61 -20.49
CA HIS A 84 -7.69 -0.12 -19.83
C HIS A 84 -7.90 1.21 -19.10
N CYS A 85 -8.61 2.16 -19.71
CA CYS A 85 -8.97 3.41 -19.06
C CYS A 85 -9.82 3.17 -17.80
N SER A 86 -10.79 2.25 -17.86
CA SER A 86 -11.63 1.90 -16.71
C SER A 86 -10.81 1.27 -15.57
N GLU A 87 -9.88 0.37 -15.89
CA GLU A 87 -9.00 -0.27 -14.90
C GLU A 87 -8.09 0.75 -14.22
N ILE A 88 -7.54 1.71 -14.97
CA ILE A 88 -6.74 2.81 -14.40
C ILE A 88 -7.60 3.70 -13.49
N ALA A 89 -8.80 4.08 -13.94
CA ALA A 89 -9.70 4.91 -13.17
C ALA A 89 -10.12 4.24 -11.84
N LEU A 90 -10.42 2.94 -11.87
CA LEU A 90 -10.73 2.15 -10.67
C LEU A 90 -9.58 2.15 -9.67
N ARG A 91 -8.34 1.94 -10.15
CA ARG A 91 -7.13 1.96 -9.30
C ARG A 91 -6.90 3.33 -8.67
N ILE A 92 -7.05 4.40 -9.44
CA ILE A 92 -6.91 5.78 -8.94
C ILE A 92 -7.95 6.06 -7.87
N TYR A 93 -9.21 5.69 -8.11
CA TYR A 93 -10.30 5.90 -7.15
C TYR A 93 -10.07 5.12 -5.84
N ALA A 94 -9.71 3.84 -5.94
CA ALA A 94 -9.40 3.01 -4.78
C ALA A 94 -8.24 3.60 -3.97
N LEU A 95 -7.13 3.94 -4.64
CA LEU A 95 -5.96 4.51 -3.98
C LEU A 95 -6.27 5.86 -3.32
N GLU A 96 -6.99 6.75 -4.02
CA GLU A 96 -7.40 8.03 -3.46
C GLU A 96 -8.28 7.86 -2.21
N SER A 97 -9.26 6.96 -2.29
CA SER A 97 -10.15 6.66 -1.15
C SER A 97 -9.36 6.14 0.05
N MET A 98 -8.43 5.21 -0.18
CA MET A 98 -7.58 4.66 0.89
C MET A 98 -6.71 5.75 1.53
N ILE A 99 -6.06 6.59 0.74
CA ILE A 99 -5.21 7.68 1.25
C ILE A 99 -6.01 8.64 2.10
N TYR A 100 -7.11 9.19 1.58
CA TYR A 100 -7.90 10.18 2.31
C TYR A 100 -8.59 9.60 3.55
N MET A 101 -9.01 8.33 3.50
CA MET A 101 -9.52 7.63 4.67
C MET A 101 -8.43 7.50 5.74
N THR A 102 -7.25 7.00 5.37
CA THR A 102 -6.15 6.82 6.33
C THR A 102 -5.67 8.15 6.90
N THR A 103 -5.47 9.19 6.10
CA THR A 103 -5.07 10.50 6.62
C THR A 103 -6.17 11.15 7.46
N GLY A 104 -7.44 10.99 7.08
CA GLY A 104 -8.56 11.46 7.88
C GLY A 104 -8.63 10.80 9.25
N LEU A 105 -8.27 9.51 9.36
CA LEU A 105 -8.18 8.82 10.65
C LEU A 105 -7.03 9.38 11.50
N HIS A 106 -5.87 9.63 10.91
CA HIS A 106 -4.74 10.28 11.60
C HIS A 106 -5.09 11.69 12.09
N ASP A 107 -5.85 12.46 11.32
CA ASP A 107 -6.23 13.83 11.67
C ASP A 107 -7.34 13.87 12.75
N CYS A 108 -8.28 12.92 12.72
CA CYS A 108 -9.43 12.92 13.64
C CYS A 108 -9.13 12.33 15.01
N TYR A 109 -8.17 11.41 15.12
CA TYR A 109 -7.92 10.63 16.33
C TYR A 109 -6.51 10.85 16.86
N GLU A 110 -6.41 11.39 18.07
CA GLU A 110 -5.13 11.55 18.76
C GLU A 110 -4.54 10.16 19.10
N ASN A 111 -3.26 9.95 18.77
CA ASN A 111 -2.53 8.68 18.96
C ASN A 111 -3.12 7.46 18.21
N TYR A 112 -3.76 7.68 17.05
CA TYR A 112 -4.21 6.59 16.19
C TYR A 112 -3.04 5.74 15.66
N ASP A 113 -3.09 4.42 15.90
CA ASP A 113 -2.15 3.49 15.29
C ASP A 113 -2.61 3.11 13.88
N GLY A 114 -2.22 3.93 12.91
CA GLY A 114 -2.46 3.66 11.48
C GLY A 114 -1.35 2.87 10.79
N SER A 115 -0.48 2.17 11.54
CA SER A 115 0.72 1.52 10.95
C SER A 115 0.36 0.45 9.91
N MET A 116 -0.75 -0.27 10.12
CA MET A 116 -1.26 -1.30 9.21
C MET A 116 -1.80 -0.67 7.93
N GLU A 117 -2.68 0.31 8.06
CA GLU A 117 -3.31 1.06 6.96
C GLU A 117 -2.26 1.79 6.13
N ASN A 118 -1.29 2.45 6.78
CA ASN A 118 -0.16 3.11 6.10
C ASN A 118 0.66 2.12 5.27
N ALA A 119 0.91 0.91 5.79
CA ALA A 119 1.61 -0.14 5.06
C ALA A 119 0.80 -0.65 3.87
N ILE A 120 -0.52 -0.83 4.02
CA ILE A 120 -1.42 -1.25 2.95
C ILE A 120 -1.48 -0.19 1.85
N VAL A 121 -1.64 1.09 2.20
CA VAL A 121 -1.63 2.23 1.26
C VAL A 121 -0.34 2.24 0.45
N LYS A 122 0.82 2.13 1.11
CA LYS A 122 2.10 2.02 0.41
C LYS A 122 2.12 0.83 -0.54
N ALA A 123 1.80 -0.36 -0.06
CA ALA A 123 1.90 -1.57 -0.87
C ALA A 123 1.00 -1.51 -2.11
N PHE A 124 -0.26 -1.09 -1.92
CA PHE A 124 -1.22 -0.91 -3.00
C PHE A 124 -0.77 0.16 -3.99
N SER A 125 -0.34 1.32 -3.50
CA SER A 125 0.08 2.44 -4.34
C SER A 125 1.28 2.14 -5.23
N MET A 126 2.24 1.34 -4.75
CA MET A 126 3.44 1.00 -5.52
C MET A 126 3.14 -0.07 -6.57
N GLU A 127 2.35 -1.09 -6.21
CA GLU A 127 2.01 -2.18 -7.15
C GLU A 127 1.05 -1.71 -8.23
N GLU A 128 -0.04 -1.05 -7.83
CA GLU A 128 -1.10 -0.62 -8.74
C GLU A 128 -0.67 0.63 -9.52
N GLY A 129 0.15 1.49 -8.92
CA GLY A 129 0.73 2.64 -9.60
C GLY A 129 1.71 2.23 -10.70
N GLN A 130 2.55 1.20 -10.48
CA GLN A 130 3.44 0.69 -11.53
C GLN A 130 2.63 0.15 -12.72
N LYS A 131 1.62 -0.71 -12.45
CA LYS A 131 0.72 -1.23 -13.49
C LYS A 131 0.01 -0.10 -14.25
N CYS A 132 -0.42 0.94 -13.54
CA CYS A 132 -1.05 2.11 -14.15
C CYS A 132 -0.09 2.86 -15.08
N VAL A 133 1.15 3.10 -14.65
CA VAL A 133 2.17 3.77 -15.46
C VAL A 133 2.50 2.94 -16.70
N ASP A 134 2.69 1.63 -16.56
CA ASP A 134 2.96 0.72 -17.67
C ASP A 134 1.82 0.73 -18.69
N THR A 135 0.57 0.55 -18.22
CA THR A 135 -0.63 0.60 -19.08
C THR A 135 -0.77 1.97 -19.76
N CYS A 136 -0.45 3.06 -19.07
CA CYS A 136 -0.47 4.40 -19.65
C CYS A 136 0.54 4.55 -20.80
N LEU A 137 1.74 3.99 -20.67
CA LEU A 137 2.74 4.00 -21.74
C LEU A 137 2.28 3.15 -22.93
N ASP A 138 1.70 1.99 -22.68
CA ASP A 138 1.16 1.13 -23.74
C ASP A 138 0.05 1.83 -24.54
N LEU A 139 -0.82 2.58 -23.87
CA LEU A 139 -1.88 3.38 -24.51
C LEU A 139 -1.33 4.52 -25.39
N LEU A 140 -0.14 5.03 -25.08
CA LEU A 140 0.57 6.04 -25.91
C LEU A 140 1.30 5.39 -27.10
N GLY A 141 1.50 4.07 -27.07
CA GLY A 141 2.30 3.34 -28.05
C GLY A 141 3.74 3.83 -28.10
N ALA A 142 4.29 3.96 -29.31
CA ALA A 142 5.68 4.40 -29.51
C ALA A 142 5.99 5.76 -28.85
N ARG A 143 5.01 6.66 -28.71
CA ARG A 143 5.22 7.98 -28.05
C ARG A 143 5.53 7.84 -26.57
N GLY A 144 5.10 6.76 -25.93
CA GLY A 144 5.37 6.52 -24.51
C GLY A 144 6.85 6.26 -24.20
N VAL A 145 7.64 5.85 -25.21
CA VAL A 145 9.05 5.44 -25.04
C VAL A 145 10.05 6.37 -25.75
N VAL A 146 9.58 7.44 -26.37
CA VAL A 146 10.44 8.45 -27.01
C VAL A 146 10.94 9.44 -25.96
N GLU A 147 12.25 9.64 -25.89
CA GLU A 147 12.92 10.45 -24.87
C GLU A 147 12.52 11.95 -24.90
N ASP A 148 12.16 12.47 -26.08
CA ASP A 148 11.71 13.86 -26.22
C ASP A 148 10.30 14.12 -25.64
N GLU A 149 9.54 13.06 -25.39
CA GLU A 149 8.21 13.14 -24.79
C GLU A 149 8.31 12.90 -23.28
N SER A 150 7.67 13.75 -22.48
CA SER A 150 7.78 13.70 -21.00
C SER A 150 7.22 12.42 -20.37
N TYR A 151 6.69 11.46 -21.14
CA TYR A 151 6.04 10.23 -20.67
C TYR A 151 7.02 9.21 -20.10
N GLU A 152 8.13 8.94 -20.79
CA GLU A 152 9.11 7.95 -20.34
C GLU A 152 9.74 8.35 -18.98
N LYS A 153 9.85 9.67 -18.77
CA LYS A 153 10.26 10.24 -17.48
C LYS A 153 9.34 9.82 -16.34
N PHE A 154 8.02 9.75 -16.54
CA PHE A 154 7.11 9.26 -15.49
C PHE A 154 7.44 7.81 -15.11
N TYR A 155 7.76 6.96 -16.08
CA TYR A 155 8.15 5.57 -15.81
C TYR A 155 9.46 5.49 -15.02
N ARG A 156 10.51 6.19 -15.47
CA ARG A 156 11.81 6.20 -14.77
C ARG A 156 11.66 6.74 -13.34
N ASP A 157 10.94 7.85 -13.17
CA ASP A 157 10.73 8.48 -11.87
C ASP A 157 9.91 7.58 -10.94
N PHE A 158 8.80 7.03 -11.45
CA PHE A 158 7.95 6.13 -10.67
C PHE A 158 8.69 4.87 -10.24
N LYS A 159 9.53 4.31 -11.12
CA LYS A 159 10.33 3.13 -10.79
C LYS A 159 11.30 3.36 -9.64
N CYS A 160 11.87 4.56 -9.54
CA CYS A 160 12.70 4.93 -8.39
C CYS A 160 11.85 5.13 -7.13
N LEU A 161 10.70 5.81 -7.26
CA LEU A 161 9.75 5.99 -6.15
C LEU A 161 9.27 4.65 -5.58
N SER A 162 9.04 3.63 -6.42
CA SER A 162 8.58 2.31 -5.98
C SER A 162 9.57 1.54 -5.12
N ILE A 163 10.83 1.98 -5.09
CA ILE A 163 11.92 1.33 -4.35
C ILE A 163 12.27 2.11 -3.08
N PHE A 164 11.99 3.41 -3.04
CA PHE A 164 12.24 4.22 -1.86
C PHE A 164 11.42 3.78 -0.65
N ASP A 165 11.92 4.14 0.55
CA ASP A 165 11.26 3.90 1.83
C ASP A 165 11.07 2.41 2.20
N GLY A 166 11.88 1.54 1.61
CA GLY A 166 11.94 0.09 1.88
C GLY A 166 11.18 -0.74 0.85
N ALA A 167 11.68 -1.95 0.59
CA ALA A 167 11.18 -2.84 -0.45
C ALA A 167 9.67 -3.15 -0.30
N LEU A 168 8.97 -3.29 -1.43
CA LEU A 168 7.56 -3.68 -1.46
C LEU A 168 7.33 -5.02 -0.75
N ASP A 169 8.20 -6.00 -0.98
CA ASP A 169 8.11 -7.33 -0.35
C ASP A 169 8.24 -7.25 1.16
N PHE A 170 9.11 -6.38 1.68
CA PHE A 170 9.22 -6.14 3.10
C PHE A 170 7.94 -5.52 3.67
N THR A 171 7.33 -4.58 2.94
CA THR A 171 6.07 -3.96 3.36
C THR A 171 4.93 -5.00 3.39
N LYS A 172 4.85 -5.88 2.39
CA LYS A 172 3.89 -6.99 2.36
C LYS A 172 4.12 -8.00 3.49
N LEU A 173 5.38 -8.32 3.77
CA LEU A 173 5.76 -9.18 4.89
C LEU A 173 5.33 -8.56 6.22
N TYR A 174 5.56 -7.26 6.41
CA TYR A 174 5.10 -6.52 7.58
C TYR A 174 3.57 -6.61 7.73
N ILE A 175 2.81 -6.43 6.66
CA ILE A 175 1.34 -6.57 6.69
C ILE A 175 0.93 -7.97 7.17
N ALA A 176 1.53 -9.01 6.57
CA ALA A 176 1.21 -10.39 6.93
C ALA A 176 1.60 -10.71 8.38
N ALA A 177 2.81 -10.33 8.81
CA ALA A 177 3.32 -10.61 10.14
C ALA A 177 2.52 -9.91 11.24
N THR A 178 2.20 -8.63 11.04
CA THR A 178 1.43 -7.85 12.01
C THR A 178 -0.02 -8.34 12.10
N GLY A 179 -0.66 -8.66 10.96
CA GLY A 179 -2.00 -9.24 10.95
C GLY A 179 -2.06 -10.60 11.65
N LEU A 180 -1.08 -11.48 11.39
CA LEU A 180 -0.97 -12.76 12.09
C LEU A 180 -0.71 -12.58 13.58
N HIS A 181 0.17 -11.65 13.96
CA HIS A 181 0.45 -11.37 15.36
C HIS A 181 -0.83 -10.94 16.10
N HIS A 182 -1.59 -10.02 15.50
CA HIS A 182 -2.87 -9.56 16.05
C HIS A 182 -3.85 -10.73 16.21
N ALA A 183 -4.07 -11.53 15.17
CA ALA A 183 -4.94 -12.71 15.26
C ALA A 183 -4.47 -13.69 16.34
N THR A 184 -3.17 -13.99 16.43
CA THR A 184 -2.65 -14.91 17.45
C THR A 184 -2.74 -14.38 18.89
N SER A 185 -2.77 -13.06 19.07
CA SER A 185 -2.91 -12.44 20.40
C SER A 185 -4.29 -12.71 21.01
N GLU A 186 -5.32 -12.87 20.17
CA GLU A 186 -6.68 -13.22 20.60
C GLU A 186 -6.82 -14.72 20.94
N TYR A 187 -5.95 -15.59 20.39
CA TYR A 187 -5.95 -17.02 20.66
C TYR A 187 -4.92 -17.43 21.73
N GLU A 188 -5.13 -17.01 22.98
CA GLU A 188 -4.38 -17.53 24.16
C GLU A 188 -4.37 -19.07 24.23
N ASP A 189 -5.42 -19.67 23.69
CA ASP A 189 -5.64 -21.10 23.57
C ASP A 189 -4.52 -21.84 22.84
N ILE A 190 -3.83 -21.20 21.89
CA ILE A 190 -2.67 -21.78 21.19
C ILE A 190 -1.45 -21.84 22.12
N LYS A 191 -1.27 -20.85 23.00
CA LYS A 191 -0.21 -20.88 24.04
C LYS A 191 -0.47 -22.01 25.04
N LYS A 192 -1.72 -22.18 25.47
CA LYS A 192 -2.16 -23.27 26.35
C LYS A 192 -1.97 -24.65 25.70
N TYR A 193 -2.08 -24.74 24.37
CA TYR A 193 -1.84 -25.96 23.61
C TYR A 193 -0.35 -26.33 23.51
N ARG A 194 0.54 -25.34 23.41
CA ARG A 194 2.00 -25.56 23.33
C ARG A 194 2.61 -26.09 24.63
N ASP A 195 1.96 -25.89 25.76
CA ASP A 195 2.40 -26.39 27.07
C ASP A 195 1.36 -27.35 27.67
N PRO A 196 1.31 -28.60 27.15
CA PRO A 196 0.27 -29.55 27.51
C PRO A 196 0.34 -30.03 28.96
N PHE A 197 1.55 -30.01 29.53
CA PHE A 197 1.79 -30.46 30.89
C PHE A 197 1.31 -29.44 31.93
N ASN A 198 1.40 -28.14 31.62
CA ASN A 198 0.90 -27.08 32.49
C ASN A 198 -0.60 -26.75 32.28
N ASN A 199 -1.24 -27.25 31.22
CA ASN A 199 -2.67 -27.01 30.93
C ASN A 199 -3.48 -28.29 30.62
N PRO A 200 -3.45 -29.34 31.47
CA PRO A 200 -4.06 -30.64 31.16
C PRO A 200 -5.59 -30.60 31.05
N THR A 201 -6.25 -29.70 31.80
CA THR A 201 -7.71 -29.52 31.78
C THR A 201 -8.20 -28.91 30.46
N PHE A 202 -7.41 -28.00 29.87
CA PHE A 202 -7.71 -27.37 28.58
C PHE A 202 -7.65 -28.38 27.43
N ILE A 203 -6.64 -29.26 27.44
CA ILE A 203 -6.47 -30.30 26.42
C ILE A 203 -7.59 -31.34 26.47
N LEU A 204 -7.96 -31.77 27.67
CA LEU A 204 -9.06 -32.72 27.86
C LEU A 204 -10.37 -32.13 27.35
N LYS A 205 -10.68 -30.88 27.73
CA LYS A 205 -11.86 -30.13 27.25
C LYS A 205 -11.88 -29.99 25.73
N ARG A 206 -10.72 -29.76 25.11
CA ARG A 206 -10.58 -29.60 23.66
C ARG A 206 -10.67 -30.91 22.88
N LEU A 207 -10.16 -32.02 23.41
CA LEU A 207 -10.36 -33.36 22.82
C LEU A 207 -11.85 -33.73 22.74
N PHE A 208 -12.63 -33.33 23.75
CA PHE A 208 -14.09 -33.48 23.73
C PHE A 208 -14.77 -32.47 22.79
N SER A 209 -14.23 -31.25 22.61
CA SER A 209 -14.80 -30.24 21.70
C SER A 209 -14.46 -30.48 20.22
N HIS A 210 -13.30 -31.06 19.88
CA HIS A 210 -12.92 -31.41 18.50
C HIS A 210 -13.88 -32.41 17.85
N ARG A 211 -14.57 -33.25 18.64
CA ARG A 211 -15.68 -34.09 18.14
C ARG A 211 -16.91 -33.28 17.70
N ARG A 212 -17.07 -32.03 18.16
CA ARG A 212 -18.14 -31.11 17.76
C ARG A 212 -17.71 -30.09 16.69
N GLN A 213 -16.41 -29.89 16.52
CA GLN A 213 -15.80 -28.83 15.70
C GLN A 213 -15.55 -29.26 14.23
N ALA A 214 -16.24 -30.29 13.74
CA ALA A 214 -16.20 -30.67 12.32
C ALA A 214 -17.02 -29.72 11.42
N ASN A 215 -17.81 -28.83 12.02
CA ASN A 215 -18.53 -27.76 11.36
C ASN A 215 -18.03 -26.41 11.91
N ASP A 216 -16.89 -25.93 11.42
CA ASP A 216 -16.50 -24.53 11.62
C ASP A 216 -17.42 -23.67 10.73
N ASP A 217 -18.46 -23.11 11.33
CA ASP A 217 -19.32 -22.09 10.73
C ASP A 217 -19.20 -20.82 11.59
N PRO A 218 -18.18 -19.97 11.35
CA PRO A 218 -18.01 -18.76 12.13
C PRO A 218 -19.21 -17.84 11.91
N SER A 219 -19.87 -17.44 13.00
CA SER A 219 -20.99 -16.50 12.91
C SER A 219 -20.48 -15.15 12.43
N LEU A 220 -20.68 -14.85 11.15
CA LEU A 220 -20.41 -13.55 10.53
C LEU A 220 -21.47 -12.54 10.98
N ASN A 221 -21.43 -12.15 12.25
CA ASN A 221 -22.37 -11.18 12.86
C ASN A 221 -22.01 -9.72 12.53
N LEU A 222 -21.16 -9.48 11.52
CA LEU A 222 -20.74 -8.14 11.13
C LEU A 222 -21.79 -7.54 10.19
N GLU A 223 -22.68 -6.72 10.74
CA GLU A 223 -23.77 -6.05 10.02
C GLU A 223 -23.28 -4.84 9.22
N LEU A 224 -22.34 -5.05 8.29
CA LEU A 224 -21.78 -3.99 7.41
C LEU A 224 -22.88 -3.26 6.63
N PHE A 225 -24.00 -3.92 6.33
CA PHE A 225 -25.14 -3.32 5.63
C PHE A 225 -25.77 -2.14 6.37
N LEU A 226 -25.62 -2.05 7.70
CA LEU A 226 -26.12 -0.91 8.48
C LEU A 226 -25.29 0.36 8.28
N GLN A 227 -24.02 0.22 7.87
CA GLN A 227 -23.08 1.32 7.69
C GLN A 227 -22.94 1.74 6.23
N LEU A 228 -23.50 0.96 5.29
CA LEU A 228 -23.48 1.25 3.86
C LEU A 228 -24.71 2.04 3.45
N HIS A 229 -24.55 2.90 2.45
CA HIS A 229 -25.70 3.51 1.79
C HIS A 229 -26.61 2.40 1.22
N PRO A 230 -27.96 2.51 1.30
CA PRO A 230 -28.87 1.45 0.87
C PRO A 230 -28.65 0.93 -0.56
N SER A 231 -28.14 1.78 -1.46
CA SER A 231 -27.82 1.39 -2.84
C SER A 231 -26.64 0.41 -2.99
N LEU A 232 -25.81 0.24 -1.96
CA LEU A 232 -24.62 -0.63 -1.96
C LEU A 232 -24.84 -1.95 -1.20
N VAL A 233 -26.02 -2.15 -0.61
CA VAL A 233 -26.31 -3.32 0.23
C VAL A 233 -26.64 -4.58 -0.61
N GLN A 234 -27.04 -4.41 -1.87
CA GLN A 234 -27.53 -5.49 -2.73
C GLN A 234 -26.72 -5.69 -4.03
N SER A 235 -25.50 -5.13 -4.12
CA SER A 235 -24.62 -5.29 -5.29
C SER A 235 -23.71 -6.50 -5.18
#